data_AF-A0A2N3X1A7-F1
#
_entry.id   AF-A0A2N3X1A7-F1
#
_cell.length_a   1.000
_cell.length_b   1.000
_cell.length_c   1.000
_cell.angle_alpha   90.00
_cell.angle_beta   90.00
_cell.angle_gamma   90.00
#
_symmetry.space_group_name_H-M   'P 1'
#
loop_
_entity.id
_entity.type
_entity.pdbx_description
1 polymer ?
#
loop_
_entity_poly.entity_id
_entity_poly.type
_entity_poly.pdbx_seq_one_letter_code
_entity_poly.pdbx_strand_id
1 'polypeptide(L)' 'MAAATPELDVRQEIPARRHELIFATYGALADGENFVLVNDHDPKPLYYQFAAEHADQFTWDYLEQGPEVWKVRIGRVAS' A
#
# COMPACT_ATOMS: atom_id res chain seq x y z
N MET A 1 -3.19 -21.63 9.72
CA MET A 1 -2.67 -21.20 8.41
C MET A 1 -2.63 -19.69 8.42
N ALA A 2 -1.49 -19.05 8.18
CA ALA A 2 -1.47 -17.60 8.04
C ALA A 2 -2.29 -17.26 6.79
N ALA A 3 -3.33 -16.43 6.93
CA ALA A 3 -4.06 -15.93 5.79
C ALA A 3 -3.08 -15.15 4.89
N ALA A 4 -3.14 -15.37 3.59
CA ALA A 4 -2.35 -14.58 2.66
C ALA A 4 -2.79 -13.11 2.75
N THR A 5 -1.84 -12.19 2.93
CA THR A 5 -2.12 -10.75 2.84
C THR A 5 -2.69 -10.45 1.44
N PRO A 6 -3.83 -9.76 1.32
CA PRO A 6 -4.40 -9.42 0.02
C PRO A 6 -3.45 -8.57 -0.81
N GLU A 7 -3.32 -8.86 -2.12
CA GLU A 7 -2.54 -8.05 -3.06
C GLU A 7 -3.45 -7.09 -3.85
N LEU A 8 -3.01 -5.83 -3.98
CA LEU A 8 -3.58 -4.81 -4.85
C LEU A 8 -2.57 -4.50 -5.96
N ASP A 9 -2.76 -5.10 -7.14
CA ASP A 9 -1.92 -4.83 -8.31
C ASP A 9 -2.51 -3.68 -9.14
N VAL A 10 -1.77 -2.57 -9.22
CA VAL A 10 -2.20 -1.35 -9.91
C VAL A 10 -1.42 -1.10 -11.20
N ARG A 11 -0.58 -2.04 -11.65
CA ARG A 11 0.29 -1.84 -12.83
C ARG A 11 -0.51 -1.63 -14.12
N GLN A 12 -1.70 -2.21 -14.21
CA GLN A 12 -2.59 -2.07 -15.37
C GLN A 12 -3.56 -0.88 -15.25
N GLU A 13 -3.55 -0.18 -14.13
CA GLU A 13 -4.48 0.93 -13.85
C GLU A 13 -3.91 2.27 -14.33
N ILE A 14 -4.79 3.19 -14.72
CA ILE A 14 -4.40 4.55 -15.07
C ILE A 14 -4.00 5.35 -13.81
N PRO A 15 -3.08 6.33 -13.89
CA PRO A 15 -2.53 7.01 -12.71
C PRO A 15 -3.58 7.59 -11.74
N ALA A 16 -4.68 8.17 -12.26
CA ALA A 16 -5.76 8.69 -11.43
C ALA A 16 -6.47 7.58 -10.63
N ARG A 17 -6.68 6.42 -11.26
CA ARG A 17 -7.37 5.28 -10.65
C ARG A 17 -6.50 4.56 -9.62
N ARG A 18 -5.17 4.53 -9.83
CA ARG A 18 -4.21 3.95 -8.87
C ARG A 18 -4.38 4.58 -7.49
N HIS A 19 -4.33 5.91 -7.40
CA HIS A 19 -4.46 6.61 -6.12
C HIS A 19 -5.81 6.33 -5.46
N GLU A 20 -6.91 6.43 -6.21
CA GLU A 20 -8.25 6.16 -5.69
C GLU A 20 -8.37 4.75 -5.08
N LEU A 21 -7.90 3.72 -5.80
CA LEU A 21 -7.93 2.34 -5.33
C LEU A 21 -7.07 2.14 -4.08
N ILE A 22 -5.88 2.72 -4.04
CA ILE A 22 -4.96 2.55 -2.92
C ILE A 22 -5.52 3.17 -1.64
N PHE A 23 -6.02 4.40 -1.71
CA PHE A 23 -6.60 5.07 -0.54
C PHE A 23 -7.95 4.47 -0.14
N ALA A 24 -8.77 4.04 -1.09
CA ALA A 24 -10.00 3.32 -0.77
C ALA A 24 -9.71 1.98 -0.07
N THR A 25 -8.70 1.24 -0.53
CA THR A 25 -8.27 -0.03 0.09
C THR A 25 -7.74 0.21 1.50
N TYR A 26 -6.87 1.20 1.68
CA TYR A 26 -6.36 1.56 3.00
C TYR A 26 -7.46 2.03 3.97
N GLY A 27 -8.40 2.85 3.48
CA GLY A 27 -9.51 3.36 4.27
C GLY A 27 -10.49 2.26 4.72
N ALA A 28 -10.51 1.12 4.04
CA ALA A 28 -11.34 -0.03 4.38
C ALA A 28 -10.66 -1.01 5.37
N LEU A 29 -9.37 -0.85 5.67
CA LEU A 29 -8.65 -1.70 6.62
C LEU A 29 -9.17 -1.48 8.05
N ALA A 30 -9.36 -2.57 8.78
CA ALA A 30 -9.44 -2.53 10.23
C ALA A 30 -8.05 -2.35 10.86
N ASP A 31 -8.00 -2.00 12.14
CA ASP A 31 -6.76 -1.85 12.89
C ASP A 31 -5.96 -3.16 12.91
N GLY A 32 -4.67 -3.07 12.58
CA GLY A 32 -3.79 -4.23 12.43
C GLY A 32 -3.88 -4.96 11.08
N GLU A 33 -4.83 -4.61 10.21
CA GLU A 33 -4.91 -5.17 8.86
C GLU A 33 -3.94 -4.50 7.88
N ASN A 34 -3.64 -5.21 6.80
CA ASN A 34 -2.71 -4.78 5.77
C ASN A 34 -3.04 -5.39 4.41
N PHE A 35 -2.52 -4.76 3.36
CA PHE A 35 -2.50 -5.28 1.99
C PHE A 35 -1.12 -5.06 1.37
N VAL A 36 -0.83 -5.75 0.28
CA VAL A 36 0.39 -5.56 -0.52
C VAL A 36 0.06 -4.77 -1.79
N LEU A 37 0.60 -3.56 -1.92
CA LEU A 37 0.61 -2.81 -3.15
C LEU A 37 1.65 -3.39 -4.11
N VAL A 38 1.23 -3.72 -5.34
CA VAL A 38 2.13 -4.10 -6.45
C VAL A 38 2.11 -2.99 -7.49
N ASN A 39 3.27 -2.36 -7.73
CA ASN A 39 3.43 -1.21 -8.61
C ASN A 39 4.57 -1.42 -9.63
N ASP A 40 4.55 -0.63 -10.71
CA ASP A 40 5.56 -0.67 -11.79
C ASP A 40 6.76 0.27 -11.53
N HIS A 41 6.72 1.07 -10.46
CA HIS A 41 7.80 1.96 -10.01
C HIS A 41 7.79 2.13 -8.49
N ASP A 42 8.83 2.74 -7.94
CA ASP A 42 8.91 3.05 -6.50
C ASP A 42 7.79 4.00 -6.07
N PRO A 43 6.88 3.58 -5.15
CA PRO A 43 5.79 4.42 -4.66
C PRO A 43 6.24 5.45 -3.60
N LYS A 44 7.49 5.92 -3.64
CA LYS A 44 8.04 6.91 -2.69
C LYS A 44 7.21 8.21 -2.57
N PRO A 45 6.66 8.81 -3.63
CA PRO A 45 5.77 9.97 -3.48
C PRO A 45 4.52 9.65 -2.64
N LEU A 46 3.96 8.44 -2.81
CA LEU A 46 2.80 7.97 -2.06
C LEU A 46 3.14 7.78 -0.58
N TYR A 47 4.33 7.24 -0.25
CA TYR A 47 4.80 7.15 1.14
C TYR A 47 4.74 8.50 1.85
N TYR A 48 5.23 9.56 1.20
CA TYR A 48 5.20 10.90 1.82
C TYR A 48 3.78 11.44 1.99
N GLN A 49 2.86 11.10 1.09
CA GLN A 49 1.45 11.44 1.26
C GLN A 49 0.84 10.73 2.47
N PHE A 50 1.09 9.42 2.63
CA PHE A 50 0.69 8.68 3.83
C PHE A 50 1.29 9.27 5.12
N ALA A 51 2.58 9.63 5.09
CA ALA A 51 3.25 10.24 6.24
C ALA A 51 2.63 11.59 6.64
N ALA A 52 2.12 12.35 5.67
CA ALA A 52 1.46 13.62 5.93
C ALA A 52 0.00 13.45 6.41
N GLU A 53 -0.76 12.50 5.85
CA GLU A 53 -2.20 12.34 6.11
C GLU A 53 -2.52 11.37 7.26
N HIS A 54 -1.62 10.44 7.55
CA HIS A 54 -1.83 9.32 8.48
C HIS A 54 -0.66 9.14 9.45
N ALA A 55 -0.01 10.23 9.87
CA ALA A 55 1.09 10.18 10.83
C ALA A 55 0.77 9.25 12.03
N ASP A 56 1.70 8.35 12.33
CA ASP A 56 1.64 7.34 13.40
C ASP A 56 0.46 6.34 13.32
N GLN A 57 -0.27 6.29 12.20
CA GLN A 57 -1.44 5.41 12.03
C GLN A 57 -1.25 4.32 10.96
N PHE A 58 -0.16 4.37 10.19
CA PHE A 58 0.12 3.40 9.13
C PHE A 58 1.50 2.73 9.30
N THR A 59 1.62 1.55 8.69
CA THR A 59 2.88 0.84 8.48
C THR A 59 3.23 0.79 7.00
N TRP A 60 4.53 0.71 6.70
CA TRP A 60 5.06 0.69 5.33
C TRP A 60 6.30 -0.18 5.24
N ASP A 61 6.16 -1.38 4.68
CA ASP A 61 7.25 -2.34 4.55
C ASP A 61 7.50 -2.67 3.07
N TYR A 62 8.69 -2.39 2.58
CA TYR A 62 9.10 -2.87 1.25
C TYR A 62 9.30 -4.39 1.29
N LEU A 63 8.56 -5.10 0.43
CA LEU A 63 8.71 -6.54 0.21
C LEU A 63 9.58 -6.83 -1.03
N GLU A 64 9.53 -5.95 -2.04
CA GLU A 64 10.31 -6.05 -3.27
C GLU A 64 10.63 -4.64 -3.79
N GLN A 65 11.87 -4.40 -4.23
CA GLN A 65 12.38 -3.09 -4.64
C GLN A 65 12.94 -3.09 -6.06
N GLY A 66 12.12 -3.50 -7.05
CA GLY A 66 12.42 -3.35 -8.47
C GLY A 66 13.63 -4.16 -8.98
N PRO A 67 14.03 -3.94 -10.25
CA PRO A 67 13.48 -2.95 -11.17
C PRO A 67 12.18 -3.37 -11.88
N GLU A 68 11.83 -4.65 -11.86
CA GLU A 68 10.67 -5.17 -12.61
C GLU A 68 9.35 -4.96 -11.87
N VAL A 69 9.35 -5.11 -10.55
CA VAL A 69 8.17 -4.99 -9.70
C VAL A 69 8.53 -4.34 -8.37
N TRP A 70 7.65 -3.48 -7.89
CA TRP A 70 7.73 -2.90 -6.55
C TRP A 70 6.58 -3.43 -5.71
N LYS A 71 6.91 -4.08 -4.59
CA LYS A 71 5.92 -4.57 -3.63
C LYS A 71 6.10 -3.89 -2.29
N VAL A 72 5.02 -3.30 -1.78
CA VAL A 72 4.99 -2.65 -0.47
C VAL A 72 3.80 -3.17 0.31
N ARG A 73 4.04 -3.67 1.53
CA ARG A 73 2.97 -3.91 2.49
C ARG A 73 2.60 -2.59 3.15
N ILE A 74 1.34 -2.22 3.03
CA ILE A 74 0.74 -1.03 3.66
C ILE A 74 -0.30 -1.53 4.66
N GLY A 75 -0.23 -1.06 5.89
CA GLY A 75 -1.15 -1.50 6.95
C GLY A 75 -1.58 -0.38 7.89
N ARG A 76 -2.63 -0.64 8.67
CA ARG A 76 -3.01 0.20 9.82
C ARG A 76 -2.32 -0.31 11.08
N VAL A 77 -1.86 0.61 11.92
CA VAL A 77 -1.37 0.26 13.25
C VAL A 77 -2.52 -0.33 14.07
N ALA A 78 -2.24 -1.37 14.86
CA ALA A 78 -3.21 -1.90 15.82
C ALA A 78 -3.26 -0.97 17.04
N SER A 79 -4.42 -0.37 17.29
CA SER A 79 -4.70 0.51 18.45
C SER A 79 -4.98 -0.28 19.73
#